data_AF-A0AAD2XA02-F1
#
_entry.id   AF-A0AAD2XA02-F1
#
_cell.length_a   1.000
_cell.length_b   1.000
_cell.length_c   1.000
_cell.angle_alpha   90.00
_cell.angle_beta   90.00
_cell.angle_gamma   90.00
#
_symmetry.space_group_name_H-M   'P 1'
#
loop_
_entity.id
_entity.type
_entity.pdbx_description
1 polymer ?
#
loop_
_entity_poly.entity_id
_entity_poly.type
_entity_poly.pdbx_seq_one_letter_code
_entity_poly.pdbx_strand_id
1 'polypeptide(L)'
;MLIVHNRLIPFKNYDAINILGMLFCRKGTTITADLIQHERIHTRQMIELGFVFFYLFYVIEWLVRLPMSGRAYLNISFEREAYKHMDDPNYLLNRRPYAWTRYLKKPSKPRTKSPSKSN
;
A
#
# COMPACT_ATOMS: atom_id res chain seq x y z
N MET A 1 -6.46 9.69 10.14
CA MET A 1 -6.68 8.24 10.26
C MET A 1 -7.60 8.00 11.44
N LEU A 2 -8.71 7.31 11.20
CA LEU A 2 -9.62 6.86 12.25
C LEU A 2 -9.40 5.34 12.43
N ILE A 3 -8.81 4.92 13.54
CA ILE A 3 -8.66 3.50 13.87
C ILE A 3 -9.86 3.10 14.71
N VAL A 4 -10.79 2.33 14.12
CA VAL A 4 -11.99 1.87 14.81
C VAL A 4 -11.78 0.43 15.25
N HIS A 5 -11.63 0.24 16.55
CA HIS A 5 -11.58 -1.09 17.16
C HIS A 5 -13.00 -1.61 17.33
N ASN A 6 -13.46 -2.49 16.45
CA ASN A 6 -14.81 -3.03 16.49
C ASN A 6 -14.80 -4.54 16.77
N ARG A 7 -15.76 -5.03 17.57
CA ARG A 7 -15.92 -6.45 17.92
C ARG A 7 -16.75 -7.23 16.89
N LEU A 8 -17.52 -6.53 16.06
CA LEU A 8 -18.45 -7.13 15.09
C LEU A 8 -17.84 -7.32 13.69
N ILE A 9 -16.83 -6.53 13.32
CA ILE A 9 -16.18 -6.56 12.02
C ILE A 9 -14.66 -6.60 12.30
N PRO A 10 -13.90 -7.57 11.76
CA PRO A 10 -14.24 -8.54 10.72
C PRO A 10 -14.88 -9.85 11.24
N PHE A 11 -15.64 -10.54 10.38
CA PHE A 11 -16.13 -11.90 10.63
C PHE A 11 -14.97 -12.91 10.71
N LYS A 12 -15.24 -14.07 11.32
CA LYS A 12 -14.36 -15.10 11.92
C LYS A 12 -13.09 -15.60 11.18
N ASN A 13 -12.66 -15.04 10.05
CA ASN A 13 -11.47 -15.47 9.29
C ASN A 13 -10.52 -14.32 8.85
N TYR A 14 -10.75 -13.07 9.28
CA TYR A 14 -9.92 -11.92 8.88
C TYR A 14 -9.47 -11.12 10.10
N ASP A 15 -8.17 -10.82 10.21
CA ASP A 15 -7.58 -10.12 11.37
C ASP A 15 -7.72 -8.59 11.30
N ALA A 16 -7.77 -8.03 10.08
CA ALA A 16 -8.04 -6.62 9.83
C ALA A 16 -8.73 -6.42 8.47
N ILE A 17 -9.57 -5.39 8.35
CA ILE A 17 -10.13 -4.94 7.07
C ILE A 17 -9.97 -3.42 6.94
N ASN A 18 -9.45 -2.94 5.81
CA ASN A 18 -9.31 -1.52 5.52
C ASN A 18 -10.47 -1.08 4.61
N ILE A 19 -11.35 -0.21 5.13
CA ILE A 19 -12.45 0.38 4.37
C ILE A 19 -12.39 1.89 4.58
N LEU A 20 -12.33 2.66 3.51
CA LEU A 20 -12.45 4.12 3.56
C LEU A 20 -11.37 4.83 4.41
N GLY A 21 -10.14 4.29 4.49
CA GLY A 21 -9.07 4.85 5.33
C GLY A 21 -9.31 4.64 6.82
N MET A 22 -10.23 3.74 7.15
CA MET A 22 -10.48 3.23 8.49
C MET A 22 -9.98 1.81 8.55
N LEU A 23 -8.90 1.62 9.30
CA LEU A 23 -8.37 0.30 9.61
C LEU A 23 -9.22 -0.28 10.74
N PHE A 24 -10.05 -1.27 10.41
CA PHE A 24 -10.81 -2.04 11.38
C PHE A 24 -9.97 -3.24 11.81
N CYS A 25 -9.33 -3.11 12.96
CA CYS A 25 -8.55 -4.18 13.59
C CYS A 25 -9.36 -4.90 14.66
N ARG A 26 -9.28 -6.24 14.70
CA ARG A 26 -9.74 -7.01 15.85
C ARG A 26 -8.82 -6.72 17.06
N LYS A 27 -9.38 -6.72 18.27
CA LYS A 27 -8.66 -6.47 19.53
C LYS A 27 -7.40 -7.35 19.61
N GLY A 28 -6.22 -6.74 19.74
CA GLY A 28 -4.93 -7.44 19.84
C GLY A 28 -3.90 -7.12 18.75
N THR A 29 -4.27 -6.31 17.74
CA THR A 29 -3.33 -5.89 16.71
C THR A 29 -2.34 -4.86 17.27
N THR A 30 -1.04 -5.18 17.26
CA THR A 30 0.01 -4.22 17.62
C THR A 30 0.11 -3.16 16.52
N ILE A 31 -0.36 -1.96 16.82
CA ILE A 31 -0.20 -0.81 15.93
C ILE A 31 1.25 -0.38 16.02
N THR A 32 2.05 -0.71 15.00
CA THR A 32 3.44 -0.27 14.90
C THR A 32 3.53 1.13 14.30
N ALA A 33 4.65 1.82 14.54
CA ALA A 33 4.93 3.12 13.92
C ALA A 33 4.88 3.03 12.39
N ASP A 34 5.42 1.95 11.82
CA ASP A 34 5.44 1.73 10.37
C ASP A 34 4.02 1.57 9.80
N LEU A 35 3.13 0.87 10.51
CA LEU A 35 1.73 0.75 10.10
C LEU A 35 1.04 2.12 10.12
N ILE A 36 1.30 2.94 11.14
CA ILE A 36 0.77 4.31 11.19
C ILE A 36 1.29 5.11 10.00
N GLN A 37 2.57 4.98 9.66
CA GLN A 37 3.17 5.69 8.54
C GLN A 37 2.58 5.24 7.20
N HIS A 38 2.41 3.93 7.00
CA HIS A 38 1.73 3.34 5.83
C HIS A 38 0.34 3.95 5.61
N GLU A 39 -0.48 4.01 6.65
CA GLU A 39 -1.82 4.61 6.57
C GLU A 39 -1.79 6.13 6.37
N ARG A 40 -0.78 6.83 6.88
CA ARG A 40 -0.59 8.27 6.60
C ARG A 40 -0.24 8.53 5.14
N ILE A 41 0.54 7.64 4.51
CA ILE A 41 0.83 7.71 3.07
C ILE A 41 -0.46 7.53 2.27
N HIS A 42 -1.29 6.55 2.61
CA HIS A 42 -2.61 6.38 2.00
C HIS A 42 -3.51 7.60 2.17
N THR A 43 -3.55 8.18 3.38
CA THR A 43 -4.30 9.42 3.63
C THR A 43 -3.82 10.54 2.70
N ARG A 44 -2.51 10.68 2.49
CA ARG A 44 -1.97 11.69 1.58
C ARG A 44 -2.33 11.41 0.12
N GLN A 45 -2.28 10.16 -0.32
CA GLN A 45 -2.72 9.74 -1.66
C GLN A 45 -4.20 10.04 -1.90
N MET A 46 -5.07 9.78 -0.90
CA MET A 46 -6.51 10.07 -0.96
C MET A 46 -6.77 11.57 -1.09
N ILE A 47 -6.05 12.41 -0.34
CA ILE A 47 -6.18 13.87 -0.42
C ILE A 47 -5.72 14.38 -1.79
N GLU A 48 -4.63 13.82 -2.34
CA GLU A 48 -4.09 14.23 -3.64
C GLU A 48 -5.00 13.87 -4.81
N LEU A 49 -5.58 12.66 -4.81
CA LEU A 49 -6.42 12.20 -5.91
C LEU A 49 -7.90 12.59 -5.72
N GLY A 50 -8.30 12.91 -4.49
CA GLY A 50 -9.69 12.91 -4.05
C GLY A 50 -10.15 11.50 -3.69
N PHE A 51 -10.92 11.39 -2.60
CA PHE A 51 -11.35 10.10 -2.04
C PHE A 51 -12.03 9.19 -3.06
N VAL A 52 -12.98 9.72 -3.84
CA VAL A 52 -13.73 8.95 -4.85
C VAL A 52 -12.79 8.40 -5.93
N PHE A 53 -11.92 9.25 -6.48
CA PHE A 53 -10.99 8.83 -7.53
C PHE A 53 -9.94 7.86 -7.00
N PHE A 54 -9.47 8.04 -5.76
CA PHE A 54 -8.56 7.09 -5.12
C PHE A 54 -9.13 5.67 -5.15
N TYR A 55 -10.35 5.47 -4.66
CA TYR A 55 -10.98 4.15 -4.66
C TYR A 55 -11.25 3.63 -6.08
N LEU A 56 -11.65 4.49 -7.01
CA LEU A 56 -11.86 4.11 -8.40
C LEU A 56 -10.57 3.57 -9.04
N PHE A 57 -9.48 4.33 -8.95
CA PHE A 57 -8.18 3.91 -9.50
C PHE A 57 -7.63 2.67 -8.79
N TYR A 58 -7.84 2.57 -7.47
CA TYR A 58 -7.43 1.40 -6.69
C TYR A 58 -8.09 0.12 -7.21
N VAL A 59 -9.42 0.14 -7.40
CA VAL A 59 -10.17 -1.02 -7.90
C VAL A 59 -9.80 -1.33 -9.35
N ILE A 60 -9.66 -0.31 -10.22
CA ILE A 60 -9.22 -0.51 -11.61
C ILE A 60 -7.85 -1.17 -11.64
N GLU A 61 -6.88 -0.66 -10.88
CA GLU A 61 -5.54 -1.22 -10.84
C GLU A 61 -5.53 -2.64 -10.29
N TRP A 62 -6.33 -2.93 -9.26
CA TRP A 62 -6.51 -4.27 -8.74
C TRP A 62 -7.06 -5.23 -9.79
N LEU A 63 -8.12 -4.85 -10.53
CA LEU A 63 -8.72 -5.66 -11.60
C LEU A 63 -7.72 -5.92 -12.74
N VAL A 64 -6.97 -4.89 -13.16
CA VAL A 64 -5.92 -5.03 -14.20
C VAL A 64 -4.80 -5.96 -13.75
N ARG A 65 -4.48 -5.98 -12.45
CA ARG A 65 -3.42 -6.82 -11.87
C ARG A 65 -3.89 -8.21 -11.44
N LEU A 66 -5.20 -8.45 -11.34
CA LEU A 66 -5.81 -9.72 -10.99
C LEU A 66 -5.37 -10.90 -11.86
N PRO A 67 -5.27 -10.77 -13.21
CA PRO A 67 -4.75 -11.85 -14.06
C PRO A 67 -3.23 -12.00 -14.01
N MET A 68 -2.49 -11.11 -13.33
CA MET A 68 -1.03 -11.17 -13.24
C MET A 68 -0.59 -12.10 -12.09
N SER A 69 0.48 -12.86 -12.30
CA SER A 69 1.05 -13.73 -11.27
C SER A 69 1.47 -12.92 -10.02
N GLY A 70 0.97 -13.31 -8.85
CA GLY A 70 1.32 -12.74 -7.54
C GLY A 70 0.11 -12.19 -6.79
N ARG A 71 0.35 -11.54 -5.63
CA ARG A 71 -0.71 -10.87 -4.86
C ARG A 71 -1.07 -9.57 -5.57
N ALA A 72 -2.20 -9.54 -6.29
CA ALA A 72 -2.68 -8.37 -7.03
C ALA A 72 -2.69 -7.10 -6.17
N TYR A 73 -3.16 -7.23 -4.92
CA TYR A 73 -3.12 -6.21 -3.88
C TYR A 73 -1.73 -5.56 -3.70
N LEU A 74 -0.70 -6.36 -3.44
CA LEU A 74 0.67 -5.85 -3.21
C LEU A 74 1.29 -5.20 -4.44
N ASN A 75 0.74 -5.46 -5.61
CA ASN A 75 1.24 -4.89 -6.84
C ASN A 75 0.59 -3.53 -7.16
N ILE A 76 -0.49 -3.14 -6.48
CA ILE A 76 -1.13 -1.83 -6.64
C ILE A 76 -0.11 -0.73 -6.34
N SER A 77 -0.06 0.28 -7.20
CA SER A 77 0.93 1.36 -7.15
C SER A 77 0.89 2.13 -5.82
N PHE A 78 -0.31 2.35 -5.28
CA PHE A 78 -0.54 2.95 -3.98
C PHE A 78 0.06 2.13 -2.83
N GLU A 79 -0.18 0.81 -2.81
CA GLU A 79 0.38 -0.12 -1.82
C GLU A 79 1.90 -0.19 -1.93
N ARG A 80 2.43 -0.26 -3.16
CA ARG A 80 3.87 -0.31 -3.41
C ARG A 80 4.58 0.94 -2.91
N GLU A 81 3.96 2.11 -3.05
CA GLU A 81 4.50 3.34 -2.47
C GLU A 81 4.47 3.28 -0.94
N ALA A 82 3.32 2.92 -0.35
CA ALA A 82 3.14 2.90 1.09
C ALA A 82 4.09 1.90 1.77
N TYR A 83 4.16 0.65 1.29
CA TYR A 83 5.08 -0.36 1.82
C TYR A 83 6.55 0.01 1.64
N LYS A 84 6.91 0.73 0.58
CA LYS A 84 8.31 1.09 0.33
C LYS A 84 8.81 2.17 1.28
N HIS A 85 7.92 3.01 1.81
CA HIS A 85 8.28 4.18 2.62
C HIS A 85 7.64 4.16 4.01
N MET A 86 7.10 3.01 4.43
CA MET A 86 6.49 2.85 5.75
C MET A 86 7.52 2.99 6.90
N ASP A 87 8.79 2.69 6.62
CA ASP A 87 9.92 2.80 7.55
C ASP A 87 10.61 4.18 7.54
N ASP A 88 10.24 5.08 6.61
CA ASP A 88 10.76 6.44 6.54
C ASP A 88 9.78 7.44 7.18
N PRO A 89 10.05 7.89 8.43
CA PRO A 89 9.18 8.84 9.12
C PRO A 89 9.16 10.23 8.46
N ASN A 90 10.20 10.57 7.69
CA ASN A 90 10.34 11.87 7.02
C ASN A 90 9.80 11.85 5.59
N TYR A 91 9.35 10.69 5.10
CA TYR A 91 8.91 10.54 3.73
C TYR A 91 7.83 11.56 3.34
N LEU A 92 6.81 11.73 4.19
CA LEU A 92 5.69 12.64 3.91
C LEU A 92 6.09 14.11 3.82
N LEU A 93 7.19 14.51 4.49
CA LEU A 93 7.71 15.87 4.41
C LEU A 93 8.33 16.17 3.04
N ASN A 94 8.97 15.16 2.44
CA ASN A 94 9.73 15.29 1.19
C ASN A 94 9.01 14.68 -0.03
N ARG A 95 7.86 14.04 0.18
CA ARG A 95 7.12 13.32 -0.85
C ARG A 95 6.60 14.28 -1.91
N ARG A 96 6.92 13.99 -3.17
CA ARG A 96 6.37 14.72 -4.33
C ARG A 96 4.89 14.37 -4.55
N PRO A 97 4.06 15.32 -5.01
CA PRO A 97 2.68 15.03 -5.40
C PRO A 97 2.62 13.90 -6.44
N TYR A 98 1.63 13.01 -6.32
CA TYR A 98 1.42 11.89 -7.25
C TYR A 98 2.60 10.93 -7.39
N ALA A 99 3.45 10.81 -6.36
CA ALA A 99 4.62 9.93 -6.38
C ALA A 99 4.27 8.42 -6.58
N TRP A 100 3.03 8.01 -6.27
CA TRP A 100 2.48 6.68 -6.56
C TRP A 100 2.59 6.29 -8.04
N THR A 101 2.54 7.25 -8.97
CA THR A 101 2.62 7.00 -10.42
C THR A 101 3.92 6.31 -10.83
N ARG A 102 5.02 6.53 -10.07
CA ARG A 102 6.31 5.86 -10.30
C ARG A 102 6.24 4.35 -10.08
N TYR A 103 5.21 3.87 -9.39
CA TYR A 103 4.97 2.47 -9.07
C TYR A 103 3.91 1.81 -9.97
N LEU A 104 3.45 2.48 -11.02
CA LEU A 104 2.57 1.86 -12.02
C LEU A 104 3.30 0.76 -12.81
N LYS A 105 4.57 1.00 -13.17
CA LYS A 105 5.41 0.03 -13.89
C LYS A 105 6.03 -0.95 -12.90
N LYS A 106 6.06 -2.26 -13.25
CA LYS A 106 6.83 -3.26 -12.47
C LYS A 106 8.29 -2.78 -12.38
N PRO A 107 8.98 -2.98 -11.24
CA PRO A 107 10.43 -2.83 -11.26
C PRO A 107 10.94 -3.81 -12.32
N SER A 108 11.75 -3.34 -13.26
CA SER A 108 12.53 -4.24 -14.11
C SER A 108 13.26 -5.21 -13.16
N LYS A 109 13.21 -6.52 -13.46
CA LYS A 109 14.04 -7.49 -12.74
C LYS A 109 15.46 -6.91 -12.69
N PRO A 110 16.13 -6.87 -11.52
CA PRO A 110 17.53 -6.49 -11.48
C PRO A 110 18.23 -7.38 -12.50
N ARG A 111 18.92 -6.76 -13.46
CA ARG A 111 19.71 -7.47 -14.46
C ARG A 111 20.79 -8.19 -13.65
N THR A 112 20.58 -9.47 -13.38
CA THR A 112 21.58 -10.33 -12.75
C THR A 112 22.84 -10.19 -13.58
N LYS A 113 23.88 -9.57 -13.03
CA LYS A 113 25.20 -9.58 -13.66
C LYS A 113 25.56 -11.06 -13.78
N SER A 114 25.71 -11.56 -15.01
CA SER A 114 26.28 -12.89 -15.25
C SER A 114 27.59 -12.99 -14.47
N PRO A 115 27.89 -14.13 -13.83
CA PRO A 115 29.20 -14.33 -13.22
C PRO A 115 30.23 -14.17 -14.34
N SER A 116 31.15 -13.21 -14.20
CA SER A 116 32.34 -13.16 -15.03
C SER A 116 33.09 -14.46 -14.81
N LYS A 117 33.15 -15.32 -15.83
CA LYS A 117 34.07 -16.46 -15.83
C LYS A 117 35.48 -15.88 -15.74
N SER A 118 36.12 -16.01 -14.57
CA SER A 118 37.57 -15.89 -14.46
C SER A 118 38.19 -17.17 -15.01
N ASN A 119 39.02 -17.01 -16.05
CA ASN A 119 39.95 -18.04 -16.51
C ASN A 119 41.13 -18.16 -15.54
#